data_AF-A0A6J4RGM2-F1
#
_entry.id   AF-A0A6J4RGM2-F1
#
_cell.length_a   1.000
_cell.length_b   1.000
_cell.length_c   1.000
_cell.angle_alpha   90.00
_cell.angle_beta   90.00
_cell.angle_gamma   90.00
#
_symmetry.space_group_name_H-M   'P 1'
#
loop_
_entity.id
_entity.type
_entity.pdbx_description
1 polymer ?
#
loop_
_entity_poly.entity_id
_entity_poly.type
_entity_poly.pdbx_seq_one_letter_code
_entity_poly.pdbx_strand_id
1 'polypeptide(L)'
;MTIASARRRATGVLDRRRYTQGMTAIRLATILGSCSLLPFVLGACGDGDSGDRAGPQPTTTTAPTQAPEDDAPNTPPATDDEPAIAAVSVAGGTTTLRLSPTAGSVLSAVGVELRPIAPARKTDAGGVRLPIEPGRFSPASRGGKLRHTGGIEFTAAGRSLRATDLVLAPDQGAVTAEVDGRRVKLFAVRGADPETTKDVLRYDELDARLGAGIADELEKQLGGRAPVPDGLPIGRLQVRADVDG
;
A
#
# COMPACT_ATOMS: atom_id res chain seq x y z
N MET A 1 -13.65 -17.58 -61.56
CA MET A 1 -15.09 -17.30 -61.68
C MET A 1 -15.53 -16.63 -60.39
N THR A 2 -15.86 -15.35 -60.49
CA THR A 2 -16.20 -14.39 -59.43
C THR A 2 -17.61 -14.60 -58.90
N ILE A 3 -17.84 -14.59 -57.57
CA ILE A 3 -19.06 -14.01 -56.98
C ILE A 3 -18.73 -13.38 -55.62
N ALA A 4 -18.92 -12.07 -55.55
CA ALA A 4 -18.94 -11.23 -54.35
C ALA A 4 -20.27 -11.36 -53.62
N SER A 5 -20.31 -11.17 -52.29
CA SER A 5 -21.52 -10.66 -51.60
C SER A 5 -21.17 -10.02 -50.26
N ALA A 6 -21.50 -8.73 -50.19
CA ALA A 6 -21.36 -7.82 -49.07
C ALA A 6 -22.70 -7.66 -48.31
N ARG A 7 -22.64 -6.87 -47.22
CA ARG A 7 -23.72 -6.31 -46.37
C ARG A 7 -24.04 -7.21 -45.14
N ARG A 8 -24.28 -6.69 -43.94
CA ARG A 8 -24.79 -5.35 -43.54
C ARG A 8 -24.47 -5.07 -42.06
N ARG A 9 -24.43 -3.78 -41.73
CA ARG A 9 -24.24 -3.16 -40.40
C ARG A 9 -25.42 -3.42 -39.45
N ALA A 10 -25.14 -3.45 -38.14
CA ALA A 10 -26.01 -2.93 -37.08
C ALA A 10 -25.11 -2.48 -35.89
N THR A 11 -24.79 -1.19 -35.75
CA THR A 11 -25.44 -0.22 -34.84
C THR A 11 -25.68 -0.73 -33.41
N GLY A 12 -24.73 -0.40 -32.52
CA GLY A 12 -24.90 -0.38 -31.07
C GLY A 12 -24.34 0.93 -30.51
N VAL A 13 -24.99 2.04 -30.86
CA VAL A 13 -24.79 3.37 -30.25
C VAL A 13 -25.98 3.59 -29.33
N LEU A 14 -25.75 3.45 -28.02
CA LEU A 14 -26.63 3.93 -26.94
C LEU A 14 -25.69 4.62 -25.94
N ASP A 15 -25.56 5.93 -26.07
CA ASP A 15 -26.29 6.93 -25.30
C ASP A 15 -25.54 7.31 -24.01
N ARG A 16 -24.59 8.24 -24.17
CA ARG A 16 -24.00 9.04 -23.08
C ARG A 16 -24.37 10.51 -23.30
N ARG A 17 -25.66 10.81 -23.27
CA ARG A 17 -26.12 12.16 -22.92
C ARG A 17 -26.95 12.04 -21.65
N ARG A 18 -26.39 12.44 -20.51
CA ARG A 18 -26.98 13.24 -19.41
C ARG A 18 -25.98 13.20 -18.25
N TYR A 19 -25.13 14.21 -18.12
CA TYR A 19 -24.68 14.73 -16.82
C TYR A 19 -23.97 16.08 -17.06
N THR A 20 -24.75 17.01 -17.58
CA THR A 20 -24.49 18.46 -17.46
C THR A 20 -25.64 19.00 -16.63
N GLN A 21 -25.42 19.20 -15.33
CA GLN A 21 -25.80 20.40 -14.58
C GLN A 21 -25.59 20.17 -13.08
N GLY A 22 -24.72 21.00 -12.52
CA GLY A 22 -24.36 21.08 -11.12
C GLY A 22 -23.34 22.19 -10.96
N MET A 23 -23.73 23.40 -11.40
CA MET A 23 -23.01 24.64 -11.15
C MET A 23 -22.78 24.80 -9.64
N THR A 24 -21.55 25.04 -9.22
CA THR A 24 -21.30 26.18 -8.34
C THR A 24 -19.89 26.72 -8.60
N ALA A 25 -19.85 27.83 -9.33
CA ALA A 25 -18.70 28.70 -9.39
C ALA A 25 -18.44 29.24 -7.97
N ILE A 26 -17.32 28.87 -7.36
CA ILE A 26 -16.81 29.58 -6.18
C ILE A 26 -15.76 30.57 -6.68
N ARG A 27 -16.10 31.83 -6.42
CA ARG A 27 -15.45 33.03 -6.90
C ARG A 27 -14.02 33.16 -6.38
N LEU A 28 -13.17 33.76 -7.23
CA LEU A 28 -12.02 34.55 -6.80
C LEU A 28 -12.43 35.47 -5.65
N ALA A 29 -11.82 35.30 -4.49
CA ALA A 29 -11.72 36.33 -3.46
C ALA A 29 -10.24 36.59 -3.20
N THR A 30 -9.73 37.61 -3.90
CA THR A 30 -8.52 38.32 -3.54
C THR A 30 -8.72 38.90 -2.13
N ILE A 31 -8.05 38.36 -1.12
CA ILE A 31 -7.96 39.01 0.19
C ILE A 31 -6.54 39.52 0.37
N LEU A 32 -6.38 40.80 0.08
CA LEU A 32 -5.35 41.64 0.68
C LEU A 32 -5.53 41.63 2.20
N GLY A 33 -4.40 41.57 2.92
CA GLY A 33 -4.24 42.28 4.17
C GLY A 33 -4.87 41.65 5.41
N SER A 34 -4.02 41.14 6.30
CA SER A 34 -3.77 41.86 7.56
C SER A 34 -2.67 41.15 8.34
N CYS A 35 -1.61 41.92 8.55
CA CYS A 35 -0.58 41.67 9.53
C CYS A 35 -1.22 41.77 10.93
N SER A 36 -1.14 40.72 11.73
CA SER A 36 -1.37 40.80 13.18
C SER A 36 -0.39 39.87 13.86
N LEU A 37 0.72 40.47 14.27
CA LEU A 37 1.55 40.06 15.38
C LEU A 37 0.66 39.83 16.62
N LEU A 38 0.95 38.80 17.41
CA LEU A 38 0.92 38.77 18.89
C LEU A 38 1.34 37.35 19.38
N PRO A 39 1.72 37.18 20.67
CA PRO A 39 2.95 36.50 21.04
C PRO A 39 2.79 35.12 21.68
N PHE A 40 3.94 34.44 21.77
CA PHE A 40 4.38 33.51 22.81
C PHE A 40 3.51 33.44 24.08
N VAL A 41 3.05 32.23 24.42
CA VAL A 41 2.74 31.85 25.81
C VAL A 41 3.58 30.62 26.16
N LEU A 42 4.54 30.84 27.06
CA LEU A 42 5.17 29.79 27.87
C LEU A 42 4.14 29.22 28.85
N GLY A 43 4.10 27.91 28.99
CA GLY A 43 3.59 27.24 30.19
C GLY A 43 3.67 25.74 30.02
N ALA A 44 3.99 24.92 31.01
CA ALA A 44 4.60 25.07 32.33
C ALA A 44 5.00 23.63 32.71
N CYS A 45 6.09 23.45 33.45
CA CYS A 45 6.44 22.15 34.02
C CYS A 45 5.35 21.69 35.00
N GLY A 46 4.99 20.41 34.93
CA GLY A 46 4.13 19.74 35.89
C GLY A 46 4.78 18.45 36.36
N ASP A 47 5.54 18.57 37.44
CA ASP A 47 6.01 17.48 38.32
C ASP A 47 4.90 17.08 39.30
N GLY A 48 4.90 15.81 39.74
CA GLY A 48 4.13 15.27 40.87
C GLY A 48 2.95 14.37 40.45
N ASP A 49 2.58 13.29 41.14
CA ASP A 49 2.93 12.83 42.48
C ASP A 49 2.48 11.35 42.63
N SER A 50 3.07 10.72 43.64
CA SER A 50 3.05 9.33 44.08
C SER A 50 1.66 8.85 44.54
N GLY A 51 1.42 7.53 44.49
CA GLY A 51 0.17 6.95 44.97
C GLY A 51 0.18 5.43 45.09
N ASP A 52 1.05 4.90 45.96
CA ASP A 52 0.95 3.58 46.57
C ASP A 52 -0.48 3.30 47.09
N ARG A 53 -1.06 2.16 46.70
CA ARG A 53 -2.09 1.48 47.48
C ARG A 53 -1.82 -0.02 47.49
N ALA A 54 -1.09 -0.43 48.52
CA ALA A 54 -1.02 -1.80 49.00
C ALA A 54 -2.21 -2.11 49.92
N GLY A 55 -2.71 -3.35 49.83
CA GLY A 55 -3.46 -4.05 50.88
C GLY A 55 -4.83 -4.60 50.43
N PRO A 56 -5.37 -5.63 51.11
CA PRO A 56 -4.77 -6.93 51.41
C PRO A 56 -5.65 -8.10 50.90
N GLN A 57 -5.05 -9.30 50.75
CA GLN A 57 -5.78 -10.56 50.56
C GLN A 57 -6.57 -10.94 51.83
N PRO A 58 -7.67 -11.70 51.66
CA PRO A 58 -7.78 -12.93 52.44
C PRO A 58 -8.08 -14.18 51.58
N THR A 59 -7.44 -15.26 52.03
CA THR A 59 -7.52 -16.66 51.64
C THR A 59 -8.84 -17.34 52.03
N THR A 60 -9.34 -18.30 51.24
CA THR A 60 -9.51 -19.75 51.57
C THR A 60 -10.62 -20.47 50.79
N THR A 61 -10.26 -21.65 50.27
CA THR A 61 -10.98 -22.93 50.30
C THR A 61 -12.30 -23.11 49.55
N THR A 62 -12.30 -23.99 48.52
CA THR A 62 -12.99 -25.30 48.53
C THR A 62 -12.57 -26.13 47.30
N ALA A 63 -12.03 -27.33 47.56
CA ALA A 63 -11.75 -28.37 46.58
C ALA A 63 -13.03 -29.16 46.22
N PRO A 64 -13.03 -29.89 45.09
CA PRO A 64 -13.34 -31.30 45.21
C PRO A 64 -12.34 -32.21 44.47
N THR A 65 -11.79 -33.12 45.25
CA THR A 65 -11.64 -34.57 45.00
C THR A 65 -11.51 -35.07 43.56
N GLN A 66 -10.31 -35.57 43.26
CA GLN A 66 -9.98 -36.45 42.14
C GLN A 66 -10.56 -37.86 42.31
N ALA A 67 -10.94 -38.49 41.20
CA ALA A 67 -10.53 -39.85 40.75
C ALA A 67 -11.36 -40.28 39.52
N PRO A 68 -10.94 -41.26 38.70
CA PRO A 68 -9.58 -41.63 38.30
C PRO A 68 -9.43 -41.60 36.75
N GLU A 69 -8.22 -41.94 36.32
CA GLU A 69 -7.70 -42.00 34.96
C GLU A 69 -8.54 -42.89 34.01
N ASP A 70 -8.86 -42.36 32.83
CA ASP A 70 -9.00 -43.15 31.62
C ASP A 70 -8.15 -42.49 30.52
N ASP A 71 -7.10 -43.21 30.16
CA ASP A 71 -5.93 -42.79 29.41
C ASP A 71 -6.29 -42.79 27.92
N ALA A 72 -6.62 -41.61 27.38
CA ALA A 72 -6.63 -41.39 25.95
C ALA A 72 -6.02 -40.00 25.68
N PRO A 73 -4.89 -39.91 24.96
CA PRO A 73 -4.43 -38.62 24.49
C PRO A 73 -5.45 -38.12 23.47
N ASN A 74 -6.29 -37.17 23.88
CA ASN A 74 -7.01 -36.28 22.96
C ASN A 74 -5.97 -35.41 22.25
N THR A 75 -5.24 -36.06 21.36
CA THR A 75 -4.51 -35.43 20.27
C THR A 75 -5.61 -34.75 19.45
N PRO A 76 -5.65 -33.41 19.34
CA PRO A 76 -6.55 -32.77 18.40
C PRO A 76 -6.32 -33.46 17.04
N PRO A 77 -7.37 -33.95 16.36
CA PRO A 77 -7.17 -34.53 15.04
C PRO A 77 -6.43 -33.48 14.21
N ALA A 78 -5.24 -33.85 13.73
CA ALA A 78 -4.53 -33.10 12.71
C ALA A 78 -5.52 -32.95 11.56
N THR A 79 -6.18 -31.80 11.54
CA THR A 79 -7.19 -31.48 10.56
C THR A 79 -6.40 -31.14 9.33
N ASP A 80 -6.37 -32.11 8.42
CA ASP A 80 -6.01 -32.01 7.02
C ASP A 80 -4.64 -31.41 6.72
N ASP A 81 -3.75 -32.27 6.20
CA ASP A 81 -2.74 -31.92 5.20
C ASP A 81 -3.43 -31.21 4.02
N GLU A 82 -3.90 -29.98 4.21
CA GLU A 82 -3.98 -29.03 3.12
C GLU A 82 -2.54 -28.90 2.63
N PRO A 83 -2.23 -29.26 1.37
CA PRO A 83 -0.86 -29.19 0.88
C PRO A 83 -0.44 -27.74 0.98
N ALA A 84 0.30 -27.40 2.05
CA ALA A 84 0.91 -26.11 2.21
C ALA A 84 1.78 -25.95 0.98
N ILE A 85 1.37 -25.07 0.06
CA ILE A 85 2.16 -24.80 -1.14
C ILE A 85 3.51 -24.32 -0.61
N ALA A 86 4.51 -25.18 -0.78
CA ALA A 86 5.83 -25.00 -0.21
C ALA A 86 6.39 -23.64 -0.64
N ALA A 87 7.23 -23.06 0.20
CA ALA A 87 7.91 -21.82 -0.16
C ALA A 87 8.69 -22.02 -1.47
N VAL A 88 8.39 -21.19 -2.47
CA VAL A 88 9.05 -21.16 -3.76
C VAL A 88 10.25 -20.22 -3.74
N SER A 89 11.28 -20.57 -4.50
CA SER A 89 12.42 -19.69 -4.75
C SER A 89 12.08 -18.76 -5.90
N VAL A 90 12.17 -17.45 -5.67
CA VAL A 90 12.02 -16.42 -6.69
C VAL A 90 13.41 -16.11 -7.24
N ALA A 91 13.60 -16.27 -8.55
CA ALA A 91 14.84 -15.95 -9.26
C ALA A 91 14.98 -14.45 -9.51
N GLY A 92 13.84 -13.75 -9.57
CA GLY A 92 13.75 -12.33 -9.87
C GLY A 92 12.40 -11.99 -10.49
N GLY A 93 12.39 -10.99 -11.37
CA GLY A 93 11.20 -10.56 -12.11
C GLY A 93 10.95 -9.08 -11.95
N THR A 94 9.69 -8.66 -12.03
CA THR A 94 9.33 -7.24 -12.01
C THR A 94 7.97 -6.97 -11.38
N THR A 95 7.92 -5.90 -10.61
CA THR A 95 6.69 -5.28 -10.10
C THR A 95 6.43 -3.99 -10.85
N THR A 96 5.25 -3.84 -11.42
CA THR A 96 4.84 -2.66 -12.19
C THR A 96 3.73 -1.93 -11.44
N LEU A 97 4.02 -0.74 -10.94
CA LEU A 97 3.03 0.20 -10.43
C LEU A 97 2.48 1.02 -11.60
N ARG A 98 1.21 0.81 -11.95
CA ARG A 98 0.48 1.65 -12.90
C ARG A 98 -0.25 2.75 -12.14
N LEU A 99 0.09 4.00 -12.44
CA LEU A 99 -0.59 5.15 -11.85
C LEU A 99 -2.01 5.24 -12.40
N SER A 100 -3.00 5.41 -11.52
CA SER A 100 -4.37 5.65 -11.96
C SER A 100 -4.47 7.06 -12.58
N PRO A 101 -5.32 7.27 -13.61
CA PRO A 101 -5.52 8.61 -14.16
C PRO A 101 -5.95 9.62 -13.09
N THR A 102 -6.82 9.20 -12.17
CA THR A 102 -7.29 10.02 -11.04
C THR A 102 -6.14 10.42 -10.11
N ALA A 103 -5.29 9.48 -9.70
CA ALA A 103 -4.12 9.80 -8.87
C ALA A 103 -3.14 10.68 -9.63
N GLY A 104 -2.87 10.39 -10.90
CA GLY A 104 -2.03 11.25 -11.73
C GLY A 104 -2.54 12.68 -11.78
N SER A 105 -3.85 12.89 -11.95
CA SER A 105 -4.46 14.23 -11.90
C SER A 105 -4.34 14.89 -10.52
N VAL A 106 -4.62 14.16 -9.43
CA VAL A 106 -4.50 14.70 -8.07
C VAL A 106 -3.06 15.09 -7.75
N LEU A 107 -2.11 14.20 -8.01
CA LEU A 107 -0.68 14.43 -7.80
C LEU A 107 -0.19 15.61 -8.64
N SER A 108 -0.58 15.69 -9.92
CA SER A 108 -0.22 16.81 -10.79
C SER A 108 -0.84 18.13 -10.32
N ALA A 109 -2.08 18.12 -9.83
CA ALA A 109 -2.75 19.30 -9.30
C ALA A 109 -2.07 19.86 -8.04
N VAL A 110 -1.49 18.98 -7.22
CA VAL A 110 -0.67 19.37 -6.06
C VAL A 110 0.81 19.59 -6.42
N GLY A 111 1.18 19.45 -7.70
CA GLY A 111 2.53 19.65 -8.21
C GLY A 111 3.52 18.54 -7.87
N VAL A 112 3.04 17.36 -7.48
CA VAL A 112 3.84 16.16 -7.19
C VAL A 112 3.99 15.31 -8.45
N GLU A 113 5.23 15.01 -8.81
CA GLU A 113 5.59 14.04 -9.84
C GLU A 113 6.22 12.80 -9.22
N LEU A 114 5.98 11.65 -9.86
CA LEU A 114 6.55 10.37 -9.45
C LEU A 114 7.60 9.93 -10.46
N ARG A 115 8.81 9.68 -10.00
CA ARG A 115 9.97 9.34 -10.83
C ARG A 115 10.62 8.03 -10.36
N PRO A 116 11.10 7.19 -11.28
CA PRO A 116 11.86 6.00 -10.92
C PRO A 116 13.29 6.36 -10.50
N ILE A 117 13.81 5.69 -9.47
CA ILE A 117 15.24 5.67 -9.13
C ILE A 117 15.83 4.36 -9.67
N ALA A 118 16.92 4.44 -10.44
CA ALA A 118 17.56 3.28 -11.04
C ALA A 118 17.90 2.19 -9.98
N PRO A 119 17.81 0.90 -10.33
CA PRO A 119 17.45 0.32 -11.62
C PRO A 119 15.94 0.28 -11.95
N ALA A 120 15.07 0.97 -11.19
CA ALA A 120 13.69 1.15 -11.61
C ALA A 120 13.61 1.90 -12.95
N ARG A 121 12.50 1.71 -13.67
CA ARG A 121 12.24 2.36 -14.97
C ARG A 121 10.83 2.92 -15.02
N LYS A 122 10.63 3.96 -15.81
CA LYS A 122 9.30 4.51 -16.07
C LYS A 122 8.60 3.60 -17.08
N THR A 123 7.29 3.46 -16.95
CA THR A 123 6.45 2.78 -17.95
C THR A 123 5.81 3.80 -18.87
N ASP A 124 5.42 3.37 -20.08
CA ASP A 124 4.77 4.25 -21.06
C ASP A 124 3.44 4.82 -20.56
N ALA A 125 2.78 4.12 -19.64
CA ALA A 125 1.53 4.53 -19.01
C ALA A 125 1.70 5.46 -17.80
N GLY A 126 2.89 6.03 -17.58
CA GLY A 126 3.15 6.95 -16.46
C GLY A 126 3.36 6.28 -15.10
N GLY A 127 3.49 4.95 -15.07
CA GLY A 127 3.84 4.15 -13.90
C GLY A 127 5.34 3.89 -13.72
N VAL A 128 5.69 3.05 -12.75
CA VAL A 128 7.07 2.63 -12.45
C VAL A 128 7.20 1.11 -12.47
N ARG A 129 8.26 0.60 -13.09
CA ARG A 129 8.65 -0.81 -13.09
C ARG A 129 9.88 -1.00 -12.21
N LEU A 130 9.75 -1.85 -11.20
CA LEU A 130 10.74 -2.18 -10.19
C LEU A 130 11.23 -3.61 -10.42
N PRO A 131 12.53 -3.85 -10.62
CA PRO A 131 13.06 -5.21 -10.65
C PRO A 131 12.97 -5.87 -9.26
N ILE A 132 12.57 -7.13 -9.25
CA ILE A 132 12.46 -7.96 -8.04
C ILE A 132 13.80 -8.64 -7.79
N GLU A 133 14.25 -8.64 -6.54
CA GLU A 133 15.43 -9.38 -6.11
C GLU A 133 15.11 -10.87 -5.89
N PRO A 134 16.09 -11.77 -6.11
CA PRO A 134 15.93 -13.16 -5.76
C PRO A 134 15.59 -13.35 -4.27
N GLY A 135 14.76 -14.34 -3.94
CA GLY A 135 14.31 -14.57 -2.58
C GLY A 135 13.44 -15.80 -2.41
N ARG A 136 12.79 -15.93 -1.24
CA ARG A 136 11.81 -16.99 -0.97
C ARG A 136 10.44 -16.39 -0.69
N PHE A 137 9.41 -17.01 -1.24
CA PHE A 137 8.02 -16.59 -1.06
C PHE A 137 7.11 -17.81 -0.90
N SER A 138 6.12 -17.76 -0.01
CA SER A 138 5.12 -18.80 0.15
C SER A 138 3.78 -18.33 -0.43
N PRO A 139 3.36 -18.88 -1.59
CA PRO A 139 2.10 -18.49 -2.22
C PRO A 139 0.87 -18.79 -1.35
N ALA A 140 0.84 -19.96 -0.70
CA ALA A 140 -0.30 -20.40 0.11
C ALA A 140 -0.60 -19.45 1.28
N SER A 141 0.43 -18.98 1.97
CA SER A 141 0.26 -18.06 3.10
C SER A 141 0.31 -16.58 2.70
N ARG A 142 0.55 -16.29 1.41
CA ARG A 142 1.01 -14.98 0.91
C ARG A 142 2.24 -14.46 1.68
N GLY A 143 2.95 -15.38 2.33
CA GLY A 143 3.98 -15.11 3.32
C GLY A 143 5.32 -14.89 2.65
N GLY A 144 6.07 -13.93 3.18
CA GLY A 144 7.39 -13.58 2.67
C GLY A 144 7.44 -12.15 2.16
N LYS A 145 8.63 -11.76 1.71
CA LYS A 145 8.94 -10.39 1.34
C LYS A 145 9.56 -10.38 -0.05
N LEU A 146 8.92 -9.67 -0.96
CA LEU A 146 9.48 -9.39 -2.28
C LEU A 146 10.27 -8.10 -2.18
N ARG A 147 11.59 -8.23 -2.20
CA ARG A 147 12.52 -7.09 -2.22
C ARG A 147 12.69 -6.61 -3.65
N HIS A 148 12.91 -5.31 -3.81
CA HIS A 148 13.08 -4.70 -5.12
C HIS A 148 14.37 -3.91 -5.15
N THR A 149 15.01 -3.90 -6.31
CA THR A 149 16.12 -3.00 -6.58
C THR A 149 15.60 -1.66 -7.10
N GLY A 150 16.27 -0.58 -6.69
CA GLY A 150 15.93 0.77 -7.10
C GLY A 150 14.93 1.44 -6.17
N GLY A 151 14.23 2.44 -6.68
CA GLY A 151 13.43 3.31 -5.84
C GLY A 151 12.36 4.10 -6.57
N ILE A 152 11.62 4.87 -5.79
CA ILE A 152 10.64 5.84 -6.26
C ILE A 152 11.01 7.19 -5.64
N GLU A 153 11.10 8.23 -6.45
CA GLU A 153 11.30 9.60 -6.02
C GLU A 153 9.99 10.37 -6.25
N PHE A 154 9.53 11.06 -5.21
CA PHE A 154 8.43 12.02 -5.29
C PHE A 154 9.05 13.41 -5.34
N THR A 155 8.75 14.16 -6.40
CA THR A 155 9.30 15.52 -6.57
C THR A 155 8.18 16.54 -6.62
N ALA A 156 8.29 17.61 -5.84
CA ALA A 156 7.36 18.74 -5.91
C ALA A 156 8.07 20.04 -5.56
N ALA A 157 7.77 21.11 -6.32
CA ALA A 157 8.32 22.45 -6.11
C ALA A 157 9.87 22.50 -5.94
N GLY A 158 10.60 21.65 -6.65
CA GLY A 158 12.08 21.57 -6.60
C GLY A 158 12.65 20.79 -5.40
N ARG A 159 11.79 20.17 -4.58
CA ARG A 159 12.18 19.28 -3.50
C ARG A 159 11.89 17.83 -3.89
N SER A 160 12.66 16.90 -3.33
CA SER A 160 12.59 15.48 -3.62
C SER A 160 12.54 14.65 -2.35
N LEU A 161 11.61 13.68 -2.31
CA LEU A 161 11.56 12.63 -1.30
C LEU A 161 11.88 11.31 -1.98
N ARG A 162 12.92 10.62 -1.50
CA ARG A 162 13.41 9.36 -2.07
C ARG A 162 12.97 8.19 -1.22
N ALA A 163 12.29 7.25 -1.85
CA ALA A 163 11.91 5.97 -1.26
C ALA A 163 12.74 4.87 -1.93
N THR A 164 13.69 4.29 -1.20
CA THR A 164 14.54 3.18 -1.66
C THR A 164 14.21 1.90 -0.90
N ASP A 165 14.89 0.79 -1.23
CA ASP A 165 14.80 -0.48 -0.50
C ASP A 165 13.35 -0.96 -0.35
N LEU A 166 12.63 -0.96 -1.48
CA LEU A 166 11.21 -1.28 -1.48
C LEU A 166 10.98 -2.75 -1.18
N VAL A 167 10.15 -3.00 -0.19
CA VAL A 167 9.73 -4.34 0.22
C VAL A 167 8.21 -4.44 0.12
N LEU A 168 7.73 -5.32 -0.74
CA LEU A 168 6.33 -5.73 -0.78
C LEU A 168 6.14 -6.92 0.16
N ALA A 169 5.25 -6.76 1.13
CA ALA A 169 4.82 -7.79 2.07
C ALA A 169 3.30 -7.99 1.90
N PRO A 170 2.87 -8.92 1.02
CA PRO A 170 1.46 -9.12 0.70
C PRO A 170 0.62 -9.58 1.89
N ASP A 171 1.19 -10.41 2.77
CA ASP A 171 0.64 -10.82 4.07
C ASP A 171 0.34 -9.62 4.98
N GLN A 172 1.21 -8.61 4.97
CA GLN A 172 1.05 -7.38 5.73
C GLN A 172 0.21 -6.32 5.00
N GLY A 173 -0.21 -6.58 3.76
CA GLY A 173 -0.95 -5.63 2.91
C GLY A 173 -0.21 -4.30 2.75
N ALA A 174 1.10 -4.35 2.56
CA ALA A 174 1.94 -3.16 2.57
C ALA A 174 3.13 -3.24 1.60
N VAL A 175 3.46 -2.09 1.03
CA VAL A 175 4.80 -1.81 0.49
C VAL A 175 5.47 -0.86 1.44
N THR A 176 6.61 -1.25 1.98
CA THR A 176 7.47 -0.40 2.80
C THR A 176 8.69 0.04 2.01
N ALA A 177 9.23 1.19 2.33
CA ALA A 177 10.45 1.71 1.74
C ALA A 177 11.29 2.41 2.82
N GLU A 178 12.56 2.62 2.53
CA GLU A 178 13.41 3.50 3.31
C GLU A 178 13.29 4.94 2.79
N VAL A 179 13.00 5.87 3.71
CA VAL A 179 12.93 7.31 3.46
C VAL A 179 13.71 7.98 4.58
N ASP A 180 14.76 8.74 4.22
CA ASP A 180 15.65 9.43 5.16
C ASP A 180 16.16 8.51 6.30
N GLY A 181 16.59 7.30 5.95
CA GLY A 181 17.12 6.31 6.91
C GLY A 181 16.06 5.59 7.75
N ARG A 182 14.77 5.85 7.51
CA ARG A 182 13.66 5.25 8.27
C ARG A 182 12.79 4.38 7.37
N ARG A 183 12.45 3.18 7.86
CA ARG A 183 11.49 2.29 7.19
C ARG A 183 10.07 2.82 7.41
N VAL A 184 9.38 3.17 6.34
CA VAL A 184 8.01 3.70 6.38
C VAL A 184 7.09 2.92 5.45
N LYS A 185 5.80 2.88 5.78
CA LYS A 185 4.78 2.29 4.91
C LYS A 185 4.47 3.26 3.77
N LEU A 186 4.96 2.92 2.59
CA LEU A 186 4.81 3.72 1.38
C LEU A 186 3.42 3.56 0.78
N PHE A 187 3.00 2.30 0.61
CA PHE A 187 1.67 1.98 0.10
C PHE A 187 0.97 0.96 0.99
N ALA A 188 -0.34 1.14 1.18
CA ALA A 188 -1.22 0.04 1.56
C ALA A 188 -1.63 -0.73 0.31
N VAL A 189 -1.56 -2.06 0.37
CA VAL A 189 -1.83 -2.93 -0.77
C VAL A 189 -2.94 -3.90 -0.42
N ARG A 190 -3.90 -4.06 -1.34
CA ARG A 190 -5.00 -5.03 -1.24
C ARG A 190 -5.24 -5.66 -2.59
N GLY A 191 -5.73 -6.89 -2.61
CA GLY A 191 -6.09 -7.57 -3.85
C GLY A 191 -6.13 -9.07 -3.65
N ALA A 192 -6.34 -9.78 -4.74
CA ALA A 192 -6.51 -11.24 -4.75
C ALA A 192 -5.24 -12.00 -4.32
N ASP A 193 -5.42 -13.30 -4.15
CA ASP A 193 -4.34 -14.25 -3.95
C ASP A 193 -3.43 -14.35 -5.18
N PRO A 194 -2.14 -14.66 -4.97
CA PRO A 194 -1.23 -14.86 -6.09
C PRO A 194 -1.63 -16.07 -6.91
N GLU A 195 -1.56 -15.93 -8.24
CA GLU A 195 -1.53 -17.08 -9.12
C GLU A 195 -0.09 -17.59 -9.19
N THR A 196 0.11 -18.88 -8.88
CA THR A 196 1.43 -19.50 -8.95
C THR A 196 1.41 -20.71 -9.87
N THR A 197 2.38 -20.75 -10.78
CA THR A 197 2.69 -21.90 -11.65
C THR A 197 4.10 -22.39 -11.34
N LYS A 198 4.55 -23.43 -12.03
CA LYS A 198 5.93 -23.96 -11.87
C LYS A 198 7.04 -22.93 -12.18
N ASP A 199 6.78 -21.96 -13.06
CA ASP A 199 7.80 -21.03 -13.54
C ASP A 199 7.52 -19.56 -13.15
N VAL A 200 6.29 -19.23 -12.73
CA VAL A 200 5.85 -17.84 -12.53
C VAL A 200 4.94 -17.70 -11.31
N LEU A 201 5.24 -16.69 -10.48
CA LEU A 201 4.39 -16.14 -9.44
C LEU A 201 3.82 -14.79 -9.91
N ARG A 202 2.50 -14.65 -9.90
CA ARG A 202 1.81 -13.48 -10.45
C ARG A 202 0.77 -12.90 -9.49
N TYR A 203 0.75 -11.57 -9.44
CA TYR A 203 -0.40 -10.81 -8.97
C TYR A 203 -0.85 -9.89 -10.10
N ASP A 204 -2.05 -10.11 -10.65
CA ASP A 204 -2.53 -9.33 -11.80
C ASP A 204 -2.98 -7.92 -11.40
N GLU A 205 -3.67 -7.78 -10.26
CA GLU A 205 -4.22 -6.51 -9.79
C GLU A 205 -4.17 -6.40 -8.26
N LEU A 206 -3.14 -5.72 -7.76
CA LEU A 206 -3.06 -5.28 -6.37
C LEU A 206 -3.34 -3.78 -6.30
N ASP A 207 -4.45 -3.39 -5.67
CA ASP A 207 -4.77 -1.99 -5.40
C ASP A 207 -3.76 -1.36 -4.45
N ALA A 208 -3.09 -0.30 -4.91
CA ALA A 208 -2.12 0.47 -4.17
C ALA A 208 -2.72 1.80 -3.71
N ARG A 209 -2.63 2.07 -2.41
CA ARG A 209 -3.06 3.34 -1.80
C ARG A 209 -1.90 4.00 -1.08
N LEU A 210 -1.81 5.32 -1.13
CA LEU A 210 -0.76 6.06 -0.43
C LEU A 210 -0.89 5.87 1.08
N GLY A 211 0.22 5.57 1.75
CA GLY A 211 0.27 5.51 3.20
C GLY A 211 0.23 6.90 3.83
N ALA A 212 -0.51 7.06 4.93
CA ALA A 212 -0.64 8.33 5.65
C ALA A 212 0.72 8.93 6.05
N GLY A 213 1.64 8.10 6.55
CA GLY A 213 2.98 8.58 6.94
C GLY A 213 3.80 9.19 5.79
N ILE A 214 3.53 8.84 4.54
CA ILE A 214 4.16 9.46 3.37
C ILE A 214 3.40 10.72 2.94
N ALA A 215 2.08 10.75 3.05
CA ALA A 215 1.32 11.98 2.81
C ALA A 215 1.79 13.09 3.76
N ASP A 216 1.95 12.79 5.05
CA ASP A 216 2.50 13.70 6.05
C ASP A 216 3.92 14.18 5.70
N GLU A 217 4.80 13.27 5.31
CA GLU A 217 6.18 13.61 4.97
C GLU A 217 6.24 14.43 3.67
N LEU A 218 5.41 14.11 2.68
CA LEU A 218 5.23 14.93 1.49
C LEU A 218 4.73 16.32 1.88
N GLU A 219 3.75 16.47 2.76
CA GLU A 219 3.28 17.80 3.16
C GLU A 219 4.36 18.62 3.88
N LYS A 220 5.10 17.98 4.80
CA LYS A 220 6.24 18.58 5.51
C LYS A 220 7.34 19.01 4.54
N GLN A 221 7.75 18.11 3.65
CA GLN A 221 8.81 18.35 2.69
C GLN A 221 8.37 19.33 1.61
N LEU A 222 7.11 19.34 1.19
CA LEU A 222 6.64 20.12 0.04
C LEU A 222 6.02 21.47 0.44
N GLY A 223 5.97 21.80 1.72
CA GLY A 223 5.61 23.13 2.21
C GLY A 223 4.12 23.46 2.14
N GLY A 224 3.26 22.46 2.34
CA GLY A 224 1.83 22.65 2.62
C GLY A 224 0.97 23.27 1.50
N ARG A 225 1.43 23.27 0.23
CA ARG A 225 0.68 23.91 -0.87
C ARG A 225 -0.65 23.23 -1.20
N ALA A 226 -0.75 21.92 -0.97
CA ALA A 226 -2.01 21.20 -0.99
C ALA A 226 -1.85 19.86 -0.26
N PRO A 227 -2.80 19.49 0.61
CA PRO A 227 -2.73 18.22 1.30
C PRO A 227 -2.90 17.07 0.30
N VAL A 228 -2.08 16.03 0.44
CA VAL A 228 -2.27 14.79 -0.31
C VAL A 228 -3.22 13.94 0.51
N PRO A 229 -4.43 13.61 0.03
CA PRO A 229 -5.39 12.90 0.85
C PRO A 229 -4.84 11.53 1.27
N ASP A 230 -4.97 11.23 2.56
CA ASP A 230 -4.60 9.93 3.11
C ASP A 230 -5.35 8.81 2.38
N GLY A 231 -4.64 7.72 2.09
CA GLY A 231 -5.22 6.58 1.40
C GLY A 231 -5.60 6.87 -0.06
N LEU A 232 -5.08 7.94 -0.66
CA LEU A 232 -5.24 8.24 -2.09
C LEU A 232 -4.96 6.97 -2.92
N PRO A 233 -5.92 6.48 -3.74
CA PRO A 233 -5.69 5.32 -4.58
C PRO A 233 -4.73 5.67 -5.71
N ILE A 234 -3.43 5.40 -5.49
CA ILE A 234 -2.34 5.69 -6.41
C ILE A 234 -2.50 4.88 -7.70
N GLY A 235 -2.96 3.63 -7.61
CA GLY A 235 -3.25 2.82 -8.78
C GLY A 235 -3.12 1.34 -8.52
N ARG A 236 -2.58 0.60 -9.48
CA ARG A 236 -2.49 -0.87 -9.41
C ARG A 236 -1.06 -1.37 -9.55
N LEU A 237 -0.69 -2.30 -8.69
CA LEU A 237 0.55 -3.06 -8.71
C LEU A 237 0.28 -4.37 -9.46
N GLN A 238 1.14 -4.67 -10.43
CA GLN A 238 1.20 -5.95 -11.13
C GLN A 238 2.53 -6.59 -10.80
N VAL A 239 2.53 -7.75 -10.18
CA VAL A 239 3.75 -8.46 -9.83
C VAL A 239 3.89 -9.64 -10.77
N ARG A 240 5.05 -9.79 -11.39
CA ARG A 240 5.44 -10.99 -12.13
C ARG A 240 6.84 -11.38 -11.70
N ALA A 241 6.91 -12.41 -10.89
CA ALA A 241 8.17 -12.99 -10.40
C ALA A 241 8.42 -14.32 -11.11
N ASP A 242 9.67 -14.54 -11.50
CA ASP A 242 10.12 -15.80 -12.08
C ASP A 242 10.47 -16.76 -10.93
N VAL A 243 9.96 -17.98 -10.99
CA VAL A 243 10.16 -19.02 -9.98
C VAL A 243 11.24 -19.97 -10.47
N ASP A 244 12.25 -20.21 -9.63
CA ASP A 244 13.22 -21.29 -9.84
C ASP A 244 12.57 -22.61 -9.42
N GLY A 245 12.28 -23.45 -10.42
CA GLY A 245 11.69 -24.79 -10.27
C GLY A 245 12.70 -25.93 -10.38
#